data_AF-A0A8X6Y8C3-F1
#
_entry.id   AF-A0A8X6Y8C3-F1
#
_cell.length_a   1.000
_cell.length_b   1.000
_cell.length_c   1.000
_cell.angle_alpha   90.00
_cell.angle_beta   90.00
_cell.angle_gamma   90.00
#
_symmetry.space_group_name_H-M   'P 1'
#
loop_
_entity.id
_entity.type
_entity.pdbx_description
1 polymer ?
#
loop_
_entity_poly.entity_id
_entity_poly.type
_entity_poly.pdbx_seq_one_letter_code
_entity_poly.pdbx_strand_id
1 'polypeptide(L)'
;MEAKSMVGINKGLVARNQNIAPNAISAHFCIHREALATRKMPTDLQKVLDESMEIVNYIKNRPLNARHFCKYVKKWVESSHTQFLYHADIRWNLEEKF
;
A
#
# COMPACT_ATOMS: atom_id res chain seq x y z
N MET A 1 12.31 9.10 8.57
CA MET A 1 13.61 9.35 7.92
C MET A 1 13.92 8.18 7.01
N GLU A 2 14.05 8.39 5.71
CA GLU A 2 14.58 7.37 4.79
C GLU A 2 16.09 7.26 4.98
N ALA A 3 16.66 6.06 4.93
CA ALA A 3 18.10 5.89 4.98
C ALA A 3 18.72 6.61 3.77
N LYS A 4 19.78 7.41 3.97
CA LYS A 4 20.46 8.20 2.91
C LYS A 4 20.86 7.36 1.69
N SER A 5 21.10 6.05 1.88
CA SER A 5 21.39 5.08 0.82
C SER A 5 20.22 4.87 -0.15
N MET A 6 18.97 4.90 0.35
CA MET A 6 17.76 4.58 -0.42
C MET A 6 17.23 5.75 -1.25
N VAL A 7 17.70 6.97 -0.97
CA VAL A 7 17.21 8.18 -1.65
C VAL A 7 17.84 8.33 -3.04
N GLY A 8 19.07 7.81 -3.23
CA GLY A 8 19.71 7.61 -4.54
C GLY A 8 19.44 8.68 -5.59
N ILE A 9 18.87 8.26 -6.73
CA ILE A 9 18.45 9.10 -7.86
C ILE A 9 17.20 9.94 -7.58
N ASN A 10 16.41 9.56 -6.57
CA ASN A 10 15.12 10.18 -6.24
C ASN A 10 15.23 11.35 -5.24
N LYS A 11 16.44 11.83 -4.92
CA LYS A 11 16.68 12.93 -3.97
C LYS A 11 15.82 14.17 -4.23
N GLY A 12 15.69 14.60 -5.48
CA GLY A 12 14.87 15.76 -5.84
C GLY A 12 13.38 15.54 -5.56
N LEU A 13 12.87 14.34 -5.87
CA LEU A 13 11.48 13.96 -5.60
C LEU A 13 11.20 13.91 -4.09
N VAL A 14 12.10 13.30 -3.32
CA VAL A 14 11.96 13.17 -1.87
C VAL A 14 12.00 14.55 -1.21
N ALA A 15 12.89 15.44 -1.63
CA ALA A 15 12.94 16.82 -1.13
C ALA A 15 11.64 17.59 -1.44
N ARG A 16 11.11 17.44 -2.66
CA ARG A 16 9.84 18.06 -3.04
C ARG A 16 8.66 17.51 -2.22
N ASN A 17 8.61 16.20 -2.01
CA ASN A 17 7.57 15.57 -1.20
C ASN A 17 7.64 16.02 0.27
N GLN A 18 8.83 16.17 0.84
CA GLN A 18 9.00 16.70 2.20
C GLN A 18 8.56 18.16 2.33
N ASN A 19 8.75 18.97 1.29
CA ASN A 19 8.24 20.35 1.27
C ASN A 19 6.71 20.42 1.21
N ILE A 20 6.07 19.55 0.42
CA ILE A 20 4.62 19.55 0.24
C ILE A 20 3.91 18.85 1.41
N ALA A 21 4.51 17.79 1.95
CA ALA A 21 3.97 16.97 3.01
C ALA A 21 5.07 16.62 4.02
N PRO A 22 5.45 17.53 4.92
CA PRO A 22 6.55 17.34 5.87
C PRO A 22 6.30 16.21 6.87
N ASN A 23 5.02 15.87 7.10
CA ASN A 23 4.60 14.76 7.96
C ASN A 23 4.49 13.43 7.21
N ALA A 24 4.75 13.39 5.90
CA ALA A 24 4.70 12.16 5.14
C ALA A 24 5.82 11.21 5.59
N ILE A 25 5.41 10.08 6.15
CA ILE A 25 6.33 8.98 6.44
C ILE A 25 6.64 8.30 5.10
N SER A 26 7.91 7.95 4.90
CA SER A 26 8.34 7.19 3.73
C SER A 26 7.49 5.94 3.54
N ALA A 27 6.88 5.82 2.35
CA ALA A 27 6.14 4.63 1.97
C ALA A 27 7.01 3.36 2.07
N HIS A 28 8.31 3.46 1.77
CA HIS A 28 9.22 2.32 1.85
C HIS A 28 9.38 1.79 3.29
N PHE A 29 9.43 2.67 4.30
CA PHE A 29 9.50 2.24 5.70
C PHE A 29 8.20 1.57 6.15
N CYS A 30 7.06 2.10 5.74
CA CYS A 30 5.75 1.50 6.02
C CYS A 30 5.65 0.12 5.39
N ILE A 31 5.95 -0.01 4.08
CA ILE A 31 5.94 -1.28 3.35
C ILE A 31 6.89 -2.29 3.98
N HIS A 32 8.11 -1.88 4.37
CA HIS A 32 9.06 -2.78 5.01
C HIS A 32 8.58 -3.26 6.40
N ARG A 33 8.01 -2.37 7.22
CA ARG A 33 7.47 -2.74 8.54
C ARG A 33 6.28 -3.67 8.43
N GLU A 34 5.39 -3.35 7.51
CA GLU A 34 4.27 -4.18 7.13
C GLU A 34 4.77 -5.57 6.70
N ALA A 35 5.76 -5.62 5.81
CA ALA A 35 6.39 -6.84 5.36
C ALA A 35 6.94 -7.73 6.50
N LEU A 36 7.64 -7.10 7.46
CA LEU A 36 8.12 -7.78 8.66
C LEU A 36 6.98 -8.27 9.57
N ALA A 37 5.87 -7.53 9.66
CA ALA A 37 4.77 -7.86 10.54
C ALA A 37 4.05 -9.16 10.11
N THR A 38 3.84 -9.38 8.81
CA THR A 38 3.18 -10.62 8.39
C THR A 38 4.10 -11.84 8.43
N ARG A 39 5.42 -11.67 8.33
CA ARG A 39 6.36 -12.80 8.46
C ARG A 39 6.21 -13.54 9.79
N LYS A 40 5.70 -12.86 10.81
CA LYS A 40 5.44 -13.42 12.14
C LYS A 40 3.94 -13.50 12.46
N MET A 41 3.07 -13.40 11.46
CA MET A 41 1.62 -13.39 11.67
C MET A 41 1.09 -14.82 11.87
N PRO A 42 0.20 -15.03 12.86
CA PRO A 42 -0.52 -16.30 13.02
C PRO A 42 -1.25 -16.71 11.74
N THR A 43 -1.30 -18.01 11.47
CA THR A 43 -1.89 -18.57 10.25
C THR A 43 -3.34 -18.14 10.03
N ASP A 44 -4.14 -18.01 11.09
CA ASP A 44 -5.54 -17.59 10.96
C ASP A 44 -5.68 -16.14 10.51
N LEU A 45 -4.79 -15.26 10.98
CA LEU A 45 -4.74 -13.86 10.53
C LEU A 45 -4.20 -13.76 9.10
N GLN A 46 -3.25 -14.62 8.72
CA GLN A 46 -2.73 -14.67 7.36
C GLN A 46 -3.80 -15.07 6.35
N LYS A 47 -4.65 -16.05 6.68
CA LYS A 47 -5.79 -16.44 5.82
C LYS A 47 -6.75 -15.29 5.57
N VAL A 48 -7.14 -14.56 6.62
CA VAL A 48 -8.03 -13.39 6.50
C VAL A 48 -7.41 -12.31 5.62
N LEU A 49 -6.09 -12.10 5.75
CA LEU A 49 -5.36 -11.16 4.92
C LEU A 49 -5.36 -11.60 3.45
N ASP A 50 -5.07 -12.88 3.18
CA ASP A 50 -5.05 -13.42 1.82
C ASP A 50 -6.43 -13.32 1.13
N GLU A 51 -7.50 -13.68 1.84
CA GLU A 51 -8.89 -13.52 1.36
C GLU A 51 -9.23 -12.05 1.08
N SER A 52 -8.81 -11.14 1.97
CA SER A 52 -9.00 -9.70 1.78
C SER A 52 -8.27 -9.19 0.53
N MET A 53 -7.04 -9.67 0.31
CA MET A 53 -6.23 -9.32 -0.86
C MET A 53 -6.85 -9.86 -2.15
N GLU A 54 -7.43 -11.06 -2.13
CA GLU A 54 -8.14 -11.62 -3.28
C GLU A 54 -9.33 -10.74 -3.70
N ILE A 55 -10.13 -10.28 -2.74
CA ILE A 55 -11.27 -9.38 -2.99
C ILE A 55 -10.80 -8.05 -3.60
N VAL A 56 -9.76 -7.45 -3.01
CA VAL A 56 -9.20 -6.18 -3.50
C VAL A 56 -8.68 -6.34 -4.93
N ASN A 57 -7.94 -7.41 -5.20
CA ASN A 57 -7.42 -7.72 -6.54
C ASN A 57 -8.55 -7.94 -7.55
N TYR A 58 -9.61 -8.66 -7.16
CA TYR A 58 -10.78 -8.87 -8.02
C TYR A 58 -11.46 -7.55 -8.41
N ILE A 59 -11.56 -6.59 -7.48
CA ILE A 59 -12.15 -5.28 -7.74
C ILE A 59 -11.22 -4.43 -8.62
N LYS A 60 -9.92 -4.40 -8.32
CA LYS A 60 -8.93 -3.59 -9.04
C LYS A 60 -8.72 -4.03 -10.49
N ASN A 61 -8.68 -5.35 -10.73
CA ASN A 61 -8.42 -5.92 -12.06
C ASN A 61 -9.59 -5.78 -13.03
N ARG A 62 -10.74 -5.28 -12.57
CA ARG A 62 -11.96 -5.14 -13.38
C ARG A 62 -12.41 -3.67 -13.37
N PRO A 63 -12.28 -2.93 -14.49
CA PRO A 63 -12.57 -1.49 -14.54
C PRO A 63 -13.99 -1.12 -14.09
N LEU A 64 -14.98 -1.94 -14.41
CA LEU A 64 -16.37 -1.73 -13.99
C LEU A 64 -16.53 -1.87 -12.47
N ASN A 65 -15.89 -2.88 -11.86
CA ASN A 65 -15.95 -3.11 -10.43
C ASN A 65 -15.26 -1.98 -9.66
N ALA A 66 -14.07 -1.56 -10.09
CA ALA A 66 -13.37 -0.42 -9.50
C ALA A 66 -14.23 0.86 -9.55
N ARG A 67 -14.94 1.11 -10.66
CA ARG A 67 -15.87 2.25 -10.78
C ARG A 67 -17.06 2.13 -9.84
N HIS A 68 -17.64 0.93 -9.69
CA HIS A 68 -18.76 0.70 -8.78
C HIS A 68 -18.33 0.86 -7.31
N PHE A 69 -17.17 0.32 -6.96
CA PHE A 69 -16.56 0.50 -5.64
C PHE A 69 -16.37 1.98 -5.32
N CYS A 70 -15.77 2.75 -6.23
CA CYS A 70 -15.60 4.19 -6.07
C CYS A 70 -16.94 4.92 -5.79
N LYS A 71 -18.00 4.58 -6.54
CA LYS A 71 -19.35 5.13 -6.31
C LYS A 71 -19.90 4.73 -4.93
N TYR A 72 -19.73 3.48 -4.53
CA TYR A 72 -20.18 2.98 -3.23
C TYR A 72 -19.48 3.72 -2.09
N VAL A 73 -18.15 3.80 -2.14
CA VAL A 73 -17.33 4.48 -1.12
C VAL A 73 -17.72 5.96 -1.00
N LYS A 74 -17.89 6.66 -2.13
CA LYS A 74 -18.34 8.06 -2.12
C LYS A 74 -19.72 8.25 -1.49
N LYS A 75 -20.64 7.30 -1.71
CA LYS A 75 -22.04 7.43 -1.30
C LYS A 75 -22.30 6.98 0.14
N TRP A 76 -21.62 5.94 0.60
CA TRP A 76 -21.97 5.25 1.85
C TRP A 76 -20.86 5.28 2.90
N VAL A 77 -19.60 5.39 2.47
CA VAL A 77 -18.44 5.42 3.39
C VAL A 77 -17.94 6.86 3.61
N GLU A 78 -18.28 7.78 2.70
CA GLU A 78 -17.89 9.20 2.72
C GLU A 78 -16.36 9.40 2.85
N SER A 79 -15.58 8.42 2.39
CA SER A 79 -14.13 8.49 2.43
C SER A 79 -13.59 9.46 1.37
N SER A 80 -12.60 10.27 1.76
CA SER A 80 -11.82 11.10 0.84
C SER A 80 -11.03 10.26 -0.18
N HIS A 81 -10.71 9.01 0.18
CA HIS A 81 -9.98 8.07 -0.66
C HIS A 81 -10.96 7.05 -1.25
N THR A 82 -11.11 7.07 -2.57
CA THR A 82 -12.17 6.31 -3.28
C THR A 82 -11.63 5.22 -4.19
N GLN A 83 -10.32 5.02 -4.15
CA GLN A 83 -9.58 4.04 -4.94
C GLN A 83 -8.56 3.33 -4.04
N PHE A 84 -8.30 2.08 -4.37
CA PHE A 84 -7.23 1.31 -3.73
C PHE A 84 -5.85 1.76 -4.22
N LEU A 85 -4.84 1.62 -3.37
CA LEU A 85 -3.45 1.84 -3.77
C LEU A 85 -3.04 0.78 -4.81
N TYR A 86 -2.52 1.22 -5.95
CA TYR A 86 -2.09 0.33 -7.03
C TYR A 86 -0.96 -0.62 -6.61
N HIS A 87 -0.11 -0.20 -5.67
CA HIS A 87 1.10 -0.94 -5.28
C HIS A 87 0.95 -1.91 -4.10
N ALA A 88 -0.26 -2.09 -3.55
CA ALA A 88 -0.49 -3.17 -2.57
C ALA A 88 -0.42 -4.58 -3.20
N ASP A 89 -0.41 -4.67 -4.53
CA ASP A 89 -0.37 -5.95 -5.27
C ASP A 89 1.03 -6.59 -5.29
N ILE A 90 2.04 -5.93 -4.73
CA ILE A 90 3.39 -6.49 -4.66
C ILE A 90 3.43 -7.46 -3.48
N ARG A 91 3.12 -8.73 -3.79
CA ARG A 91 3.60 -9.95 -3.14
C ARG A 91 4.28 -9.68 -1.79
N TRP A 92 3.56 -9.93 -0.72
CA TRP A 92 4.12 -9.91 0.64
C TRP A 92 5.18 -10.99 0.88
N ASN A 93 5.40 -11.89 -0.10
CA ASN A 93 6.53 -12.79 -0.16
C ASN A 93 7.82 -12.00 -0.42
N LEU A 94 8.30 -11.26 0.59
CA LEU A 94 9.66 -10.79 0.63
C LEU A 94 10.59 -12.01 0.75
N GLU A 95 10.99 -12.60 -0.36
CA GLU A 95 12.38 -13.05 -0.51
C GLU A 95 13.15 -11.96 -1.25
N GLU A 96 13.31 -10.80 -0.61
CA GLU A 96 14.42 -9.93 -0.98
C GLU A 96 15.50 -10.11 0.07
N LYS A 97 16.53 -10.86 -0.32
CA LYS A 97 17.85 -10.82 0.29
C LYS A 97 18.35 -9.38 0.17
N PHE A 98 18.61 -8.76 1.32
CA PHE A 98 19.59 -7.68 1.39
C PHE A 98 20.99 -8.27 1.28
#